data_AF-A0A840YDZ9-F1
#
_entry.id   AF-A0A840YDZ9-F1
#
_cell.length_a   1.000
_cell.length_b   1.000
_cell.length_c   1.000
_cell.angle_alpha   90.00
_cell.angle_beta   90.00
_cell.angle_gamma   90.00
#
_symmetry.space_group_name_H-M   'P 1'
#
loop_
_entity.id
_entity.type
_entity.pdbx_description
1 polymer ?
#
loop_
_entity_poly.entity_id
_entity_poly.type
_entity_poly.pdbx_seq_one_letter_code
_entity_poly.pdbx_strand_id
1 'polypeptide(L)'
;MISTRLHGLIDYGVAALLGGLAASRAVPPSARGPLGTAAAFHTAYSLLTDYEGGVKSALSMRQHLMLDALGGAALVGTGLTMRRASPESRALLVGFGLAELAVVALSSALPERGPGQGGGPVARLLGRDEAETEHRTGYPPLDTPKPVTEGVYLVDSLLPNAPVSVRMTVLKMPDGGLLLHSPTRFTRALKTELEAIGPIRHLVAPNIAHWTFMKDWQEACPDATTWAAPGLRGRGQVRRSGLRLDFDLGEETPIPWGGAIENVLVPGGAGFHEVAMFHRPSRTLLLTDLVINMEERKLPLPLRPIVRLFGSTAPDGMPPPYLRAVVKWRHAEASRAASRLVALHPERVIFAHGRWFERDGAAHLRRSLRWLLPEEEARPVVVGGAAMPAGPG
;
A
#
# COMPACT_ATOMS: atom_id res chain seq x y z
N MET A 1 -21.62 11.73 -14.26
CA MET A 1 -20.92 12.89 -13.69
C MET A 1 -19.71 12.40 -12.90
N ILE A 2 -18.53 12.99 -13.10
CA ILE A 2 -17.30 12.75 -12.35
C ILE A 2 -17.57 13.15 -10.90
N SER A 3 -17.48 12.20 -9.97
CA SER A 3 -17.68 12.48 -8.56
C SER A 3 -16.59 13.41 -8.03
N THR A 4 -16.88 14.16 -6.97
CA THR A 4 -15.92 15.04 -6.30
C THR A 4 -14.62 14.33 -5.89
N ARG A 5 -14.69 13.01 -5.68
CA ARG A 5 -13.58 12.12 -5.33
C ARG A 5 -12.69 11.77 -6.52
N LEU A 6 -13.30 11.42 -7.66
CA LEU A 6 -12.57 11.11 -8.89
C LEU A 6 -11.90 12.38 -9.45
N HIS A 7 -12.58 13.52 -9.31
CA HIS A 7 -12.04 14.82 -9.66
C HIS A 7 -10.74 15.10 -8.89
N GLY A 8 -10.77 14.93 -7.57
CA GLY A 8 -9.59 15.16 -6.74
C GLY A 8 -8.36 14.31 -7.05
N LEU A 9 -8.56 13.06 -7.52
CA LEU A 9 -7.46 12.20 -7.99
C LEU A 9 -6.92 12.67 -9.34
N ILE A 10 -7.81 13.12 -10.23
CA ILE A 10 -7.46 13.73 -11.50
C ILE A 10 -6.60 14.97 -11.25
N ASP A 11 -6.94 15.83 -10.29
CA ASP A 11 -6.21 17.08 -10.06
C ASP A 11 -4.78 16.86 -9.58
N TYR A 12 -4.55 15.92 -8.66
CA TYR A 12 -3.19 15.57 -8.24
C TYR A 12 -2.39 14.92 -9.37
N GLY A 13 -3.03 14.08 -10.19
CA GLY A 13 -2.42 13.49 -11.37
C GLY A 13 -2.06 14.53 -12.44
N VAL A 14 -2.98 15.47 -12.70
CA VAL A 14 -2.82 16.56 -13.67
C VAL A 14 -1.76 17.55 -13.19
N ALA A 15 -1.78 17.95 -11.93
CA ALA A 15 -0.75 18.84 -11.36
C ALA A 15 0.66 18.22 -11.45
N ALA A 16 0.79 16.93 -11.11
CA ALA A 16 2.05 16.21 -11.24
C ALA A 16 2.51 16.07 -12.70
N LEU A 17 1.58 15.80 -13.62
CA LEU A 17 1.85 15.70 -15.06
C LEU A 17 2.31 17.05 -15.62
N LEU A 18 1.58 18.14 -15.33
CA LEU A 18 1.92 19.49 -15.78
C LEU A 18 3.28 19.93 -15.23
N GLY A 19 3.57 19.65 -13.95
CA GLY A 19 4.86 19.94 -13.33
C GLY A 19 6.01 19.14 -13.94
N GLY A 20 5.80 17.85 -14.21
CA GLY A 20 6.76 16.99 -14.89
C GLY A 20 7.04 17.44 -16.33
N LEU A 21 6.00 17.85 -17.06
CA LEU A 21 6.13 18.41 -18.42
C LEU A 21 6.86 19.77 -18.40
N ALA A 22 6.58 20.63 -17.44
CA ALA A 22 7.27 21.91 -17.28
C ALA A 22 8.77 21.75 -17.01
N ALA A 23 9.15 20.71 -16.26
CA ALA A 23 10.55 20.37 -15.99
C ALA A 23 11.25 19.60 -17.14
N SER A 24 10.48 19.08 -18.10
CA SER A 24 10.99 18.22 -19.16
C SER A 24 11.67 19.01 -20.28
N ARG A 25 12.86 18.57 -20.68
CA ARG A 25 13.57 19.10 -21.85
C ARG A 25 12.89 18.73 -23.18
N ALA A 26 12.00 17.74 -23.18
CA ALA A 26 11.25 17.31 -24.35
C ALA A 26 10.09 18.27 -24.71
N VAL A 27 9.68 19.13 -23.77
CA VAL A 27 8.61 20.11 -24.00
C VAL A 27 9.20 21.41 -24.55
N PRO A 28 8.58 22.08 -25.52
CA PRO A 28 9.07 23.36 -26.03
C PRO A 28 9.25 24.42 -24.93
N PRO A 29 10.34 25.20 -24.93
CA PRO A 29 10.63 26.18 -23.87
C PRO A 29 9.50 27.19 -23.63
N SER A 30 8.78 27.59 -24.69
CA SER A 30 7.66 28.52 -24.61
C SER A 30 6.44 27.96 -23.87
N ALA A 31 6.27 26.64 -23.79
CA ALA A 31 5.18 26.00 -23.07
C ALA A 31 5.52 25.70 -21.60
N ARG A 32 6.80 25.56 -21.24
CA ARG A 32 7.23 25.14 -19.89
C ARG A 32 6.80 26.12 -18.79
N GLY A 33 6.94 27.43 -19.04
CA GLY A 33 6.53 28.47 -18.09
C GLY A 33 5.03 28.40 -17.76
N PRO A 34 4.14 28.50 -18.76
CA PRO A 34 2.69 28.36 -18.56
C PRO A 34 2.27 27.04 -17.90
N LEU A 35 2.87 25.91 -18.28
CA LEU A 35 2.60 24.61 -17.66
C LEU A 35 3.04 24.55 -16.20
N GLY A 36 4.18 25.15 -15.86
CA GLY A 36 4.67 25.23 -14.49
C GLY A 36 3.79 26.11 -13.61
N THR A 37 3.32 27.25 -14.14
CA THR A 37 2.35 28.12 -13.46
C THR A 37 1.02 27.39 -13.21
N ALA A 38 0.51 26.65 -14.21
CA ALA A 38 -0.69 25.84 -14.06
C ALA A 38 -0.49 24.74 -13.00
N ALA A 39 0.61 24.00 -13.04
CA ALA A 39 0.92 22.96 -12.06
C ALA A 39 0.96 23.50 -10.61
N ALA A 40 1.60 24.66 -10.41
CA ALA A 40 1.67 25.32 -9.12
C ALA A 40 0.29 25.81 -8.66
N PHE A 41 -0.50 26.38 -9.57
CA PHE A 41 -1.87 26.82 -9.33
C PHE A 41 -2.75 25.64 -8.89
N HIS A 42 -2.84 24.57 -9.69
CA HIS A 42 -3.59 23.34 -9.38
C HIS A 42 -3.20 22.73 -8.04
N THR A 43 -1.90 22.62 -7.77
CA THR A 43 -1.41 22.07 -6.51
C THR A 43 -1.86 22.94 -5.33
N ALA A 44 -1.75 24.26 -5.44
CA ALA A 44 -1.99 25.18 -4.33
C ALA A 44 -3.45 25.16 -3.84
N TYR A 45 -4.44 25.19 -4.73
CA TYR A 45 -5.85 25.17 -4.28
C TYR A 45 -6.40 23.75 -4.07
N SER A 46 -5.89 22.72 -4.76
CA SER A 46 -6.26 21.32 -4.47
C SER A 46 -5.90 20.91 -3.04
N LEU A 47 -4.74 21.35 -2.55
CA LEU A 47 -4.33 21.15 -1.14
C LEU A 47 -5.25 21.88 -0.14
N LEU A 48 -5.99 22.90 -0.58
CA LEU A 48 -6.89 23.71 0.24
C LEU A 48 -8.37 23.35 0.07
N THR A 49 -8.68 22.29 -0.67
CA THR A 49 -10.06 21.89 -1.00
C THR A 49 -10.60 20.80 -0.08
N ASP A 50 -11.86 20.93 0.32
CA ASP A 50 -12.59 19.98 1.15
C ASP A 50 -13.12 18.77 0.35
N TYR A 51 -12.18 17.91 -0.10
CA TYR A 51 -12.43 16.52 -0.49
C TYR A 51 -11.28 15.64 0.01
N GLU A 52 -11.40 14.31 -0.14
CA GLU A 52 -10.66 13.22 0.54
C GLU A 52 -9.11 13.23 0.45
N GLY A 53 -8.50 14.23 -0.20
CA GLY A 53 -7.05 14.44 -0.30
C GLY A 53 -6.56 15.85 0.01
N GLY A 54 -7.42 16.78 0.47
CA GLY A 54 -7.01 18.14 0.86
C GLY A 54 -6.24 18.17 2.19
N VAL A 55 -5.23 19.04 2.30
CA VAL A 55 -4.44 19.26 3.52
C VAL A 55 -5.20 20.15 4.51
N LYS A 56 -6.01 21.09 4.00
CA LYS A 56 -6.86 21.98 4.81
C LYS A 56 -8.17 22.26 4.10
N SER A 57 -9.30 21.94 4.72
CA SER A 57 -10.65 22.15 4.16
C SER A 57 -11.08 23.62 4.15
N ALA A 58 -10.47 24.46 3.30
CA ALA A 58 -10.77 25.90 3.20
C ALA A 58 -11.66 26.26 2.00
N LEU A 59 -11.70 25.42 0.96
CA LEU A 59 -12.46 25.62 -0.26
C LEU A 59 -13.50 24.51 -0.45
N SER A 60 -14.74 24.87 -0.78
CA SER A 60 -15.78 23.92 -1.16
C SER A 60 -15.55 23.37 -2.57
N MET A 61 -16.15 22.21 -2.88
CA MET A 61 -16.07 21.64 -4.23
C MET A 61 -16.57 22.60 -5.33
N ARG A 62 -17.57 23.43 -5.05
CA ARG A 62 -18.05 24.42 -6.02
C ARG A 62 -16.99 25.48 -6.32
N GLN A 63 -16.27 25.92 -5.29
CA GLN A 63 -15.17 26.88 -5.44
C GLN A 63 -13.98 26.24 -6.16
N HIS A 64 -13.72 24.96 -5.91
CA HIS A 64 -12.69 24.18 -6.63
C HIS A 64 -12.99 24.11 -8.14
N LEU A 65 -14.18 23.66 -8.52
CA LEU A 65 -14.60 23.58 -9.93
C LEU A 65 -14.58 24.94 -10.64
N MET A 66 -14.83 26.04 -9.91
CA MET A 66 -14.67 27.39 -10.45
C MET A 66 -13.20 27.74 -10.73
N LEU A 67 -12.27 27.30 -9.87
CA LEU A 67 -10.83 27.52 -10.06
C LEU A 67 -10.29 26.68 -11.21
N ASP A 68 -10.75 25.44 -11.40
CA ASP A 68 -10.41 24.63 -12.59
C ASP A 68 -10.98 25.26 -13.88
N ALA A 69 -12.21 25.78 -13.84
CA ALA A 69 -12.75 26.47 -15.01
C ALA A 69 -11.90 27.69 -15.39
N LEU A 70 -11.39 28.42 -14.40
CA LEU A 70 -10.50 29.57 -14.61
C LEU A 70 -9.11 29.14 -15.09
N GLY A 71 -8.53 28.08 -14.52
CA GLY A 71 -7.26 27.50 -14.94
C GLY A 71 -7.28 27.03 -16.38
N GLY A 72 -8.28 26.21 -16.73
CA GLY A 72 -8.47 25.68 -18.08
C GLY A 72 -8.71 26.78 -19.12
N ALA A 73 -9.55 27.78 -18.80
CA ALA A 73 -9.77 28.92 -19.69
C ALA A 73 -8.49 29.77 -19.88
N ALA A 74 -7.69 29.96 -18.83
CA ALA A 74 -6.42 30.67 -18.91
C ALA A 74 -5.38 29.93 -19.76
N LEU A 75 -5.31 28.59 -19.69
CA LEU A 75 -4.46 27.77 -20.55
C LEU A 75 -4.86 27.85 -22.02
N VAL A 76 -6.16 27.76 -22.33
CA VAL A 76 -6.67 27.94 -23.69
C VAL A 76 -6.35 29.35 -24.21
N GLY A 77 -6.64 30.39 -23.43
CA GLY A 77 -6.36 31.78 -23.80
C GLY A 77 -4.87 32.03 -24.03
N THR A 78 -4.01 31.44 -23.21
CA THR A 78 -2.55 31.53 -23.37
C THR A 78 -2.10 30.88 -24.69
N GLY A 79 -2.56 29.65 -24.99
CA GLY A 79 -2.23 28.99 -26.25
C GLY A 79 -2.73 29.71 -27.51
N LEU A 80 -3.87 30.40 -27.42
CA LEU A 80 -4.42 31.20 -28.53
C LEU A 80 -3.70 32.55 -28.74
N THR A 81 -3.20 33.17 -27.67
CA THR A 81 -2.57 34.50 -27.71
C THR A 81 -1.06 34.48 -27.97
N MET A 82 -0.38 33.36 -27.71
CA MET A 82 1.05 33.17 -27.98
C MET A 82 1.38 33.03 -29.49
N ARG A 83 1.14 34.08 -30.28
CA ARG A 83 1.34 34.09 -31.75
C ARG A 83 2.80 33.84 -32.19
N ARG A 84 3.77 34.04 -31.30
CA ARG A 84 5.20 33.80 -31.54
C ARG A 84 5.68 32.41 -31.09
N ALA A 85 4.81 31.62 -30.44
CA ALA A 85 5.15 30.26 -30.02
C ALA A 85 4.92 29.25 -31.15
N SER A 86 5.60 28.10 -31.08
CA SER A 86 5.42 27.02 -32.05
C SER A 86 3.97 26.50 -32.03
N PRO A 87 3.47 25.97 -33.16
CA PRO A 87 2.15 25.35 -33.23
C PRO A 87 1.96 24.26 -32.17
N GLU A 88 3.01 23.49 -31.88
CA GLU A 88 3.02 22.44 -30.86
C GLU A 88 2.82 22.99 -29.43
N SER A 89 3.51 24.08 -29.06
CA SER A 89 3.30 24.72 -27.75
C SER A 89 1.87 25.20 -27.58
N ARG A 90 1.32 25.80 -28.63
CA ARG A 90 -0.05 26.33 -28.63
C ARG A 90 -1.07 25.21 -28.53
N ALA A 91 -0.89 24.14 -29.30
CA ALA A 91 -1.74 22.96 -29.28
C ALA A 91 -1.69 22.24 -27.93
N LEU A 92 -0.53 22.15 -27.30
CA LEU A 92 -0.35 21.54 -25.98
C LEU A 92 -1.12 22.32 -24.90
N LEU A 93 -1.00 23.64 -24.85
CA LEU A 93 -1.69 24.49 -23.88
C LEU A 93 -3.21 24.50 -24.09
N VAL A 94 -3.66 24.59 -25.34
CA VAL A 94 -5.09 24.49 -25.68
C VAL A 94 -5.63 23.10 -25.34
N GLY A 95 -4.87 22.03 -25.61
CA GLY A 95 -5.28 20.66 -25.32
C GLY A 95 -5.48 20.40 -23.82
N PHE A 96 -4.54 20.84 -22.98
CA PHE A 96 -4.69 20.72 -21.53
C PHE A 96 -5.85 21.56 -20.99
N GLY A 97 -5.98 22.82 -21.44
CA GLY A 97 -7.08 23.67 -20.99
C GLY A 97 -8.47 23.16 -21.41
N LEU A 98 -8.59 22.57 -22.60
CA LEU A 98 -9.85 21.92 -23.04
C LEU A 98 -10.14 20.64 -22.27
N ALA A 99 -9.12 19.83 -21.95
CA ALA A 99 -9.29 18.61 -21.16
C ALA A 99 -9.75 18.93 -19.72
N GLU A 100 -9.19 19.98 -19.12
CA GLU A 100 -9.57 20.49 -17.80
C GLU A 100 -11.02 20.99 -17.78
N LEU A 101 -11.40 21.83 -18.76
CA LEU A 101 -12.78 22.30 -18.91
C LEU A 101 -13.78 21.15 -19.12
N ALA A 102 -13.38 20.09 -19.84
CA ALA A 102 -14.19 18.89 -20.00
C ALA A 102 -14.37 18.12 -18.69
N VAL A 103 -13.31 17.99 -17.88
CA VAL A 103 -13.38 17.38 -16.54
C VAL A 103 -14.31 18.19 -15.63
N VAL A 104 -14.23 19.53 -15.64
CA VAL A 104 -15.13 20.40 -14.89
C VAL A 104 -16.59 20.24 -15.31
N ALA A 105 -16.87 20.29 -16.62
CA ALA A 105 -18.22 20.17 -17.15
C ALA A 105 -18.87 18.81 -16.84
N LEU A 106 -18.04 17.77 -16.70
CA LEU A 106 -18.50 16.44 -16.37
C LEU A 106 -18.60 16.21 -14.85
N SER A 107 -18.09 17.11 -14.01
CA SER A 107 -18.00 16.95 -12.55
C SER A 107 -19.23 17.39 -11.75
N SER A 108 -19.53 16.66 -10.68
CA SER A 108 -20.64 16.96 -9.76
C SER A 108 -20.30 18.12 -8.82
N ALA A 109 -21.16 19.14 -8.76
CA ALA A 109 -21.01 20.33 -7.92
C ALA A 109 -21.64 20.21 -6.50
N LEU A 110 -22.15 19.03 -6.14
CA LEU A 110 -22.77 18.74 -4.84
C LEU A 110 -22.12 17.50 -4.22
N PRO A 111 -21.64 17.57 -2.96
CA PRO A 111 -21.18 16.39 -2.24
C PRO A 111 -22.39 15.52 -1.88
N GLU A 112 -22.40 14.26 -2.30
CA GLU A 112 -23.48 13.33 -1.95
C GLU A 112 -23.44 12.99 -0.46
N ARG A 113 -24.53 13.31 0.26
CA ARG A 113 -24.76 12.91 1.66
C ARG A 113 -25.95 11.94 1.70
N GLY A 114 -25.71 10.71 2.14
CA GLY A 114 -26.74 9.67 2.29
C GLY A 114 -26.39 8.67 3.41
N PRO A 115 -27.38 7.92 3.92
CA PRO A 115 -27.26 7.10 5.12
C PRO A 115 -26.44 5.82 4.84
N GLY A 116 -25.45 5.54 5.68
CA GLY A 116 -24.45 4.48 5.47
C GLY A 116 -23.05 4.86 5.94
N GLN A 117 -22.95 5.72 6.96
CA GLN A 117 -21.66 6.12 7.53
C GLN A 117 -21.12 4.98 8.40
N GLY A 118 -20.25 4.17 7.78
CA GLY A 118 -19.48 3.10 8.41
C GLY A 118 -18.54 2.38 7.44
N GLY A 119 -18.87 2.32 6.14
CA GLY A 119 -17.94 1.83 5.11
C GLY A 119 -17.15 2.96 4.45
N GLY A 120 -15.85 2.83 4.23
CA GLY A 120 -14.99 3.76 3.47
C GLY A 120 -15.32 4.03 1.96
N PRO A 121 -14.31 4.25 1.07
CA PRO A 121 -14.43 4.45 -0.40
C PRO A 121 -14.84 3.31 -1.40
N VAL A 122 -14.24 2.10 -1.47
CA VAL A 122 -14.47 1.04 -2.49
C VAL A 122 -15.67 0.09 -2.35
N ALA A 123 -16.21 -0.21 -1.17
CA ALA A 123 -17.53 -0.84 -1.02
C ALA A 123 -18.61 0.04 -1.67
N ARG A 124 -18.39 1.36 -1.70
CA ARG A 124 -19.25 2.31 -2.42
C ARG A 124 -18.90 2.50 -3.90
N LEU A 125 -17.68 2.15 -4.33
CA LEU A 125 -17.25 2.16 -5.74
C LEU A 125 -17.81 0.97 -6.53
N LEU A 126 -18.12 -0.14 -5.85
CA LEU A 126 -18.33 -1.43 -6.52
C LEU A 126 -19.75 -1.72 -6.95
N GLY A 127 -20.78 -1.09 -6.37
CA GLY A 127 -22.17 -1.18 -6.87
C GLY A 127 -22.62 -2.58 -7.29
N ARG A 128 -22.13 -3.62 -6.62
CA ARG A 128 -22.33 -5.03 -6.92
C ARG A 128 -22.20 -5.77 -5.62
N ASP A 129 -23.01 -6.80 -5.46
CA ASP A 129 -23.07 -7.67 -4.29
C ASP A 129 -21.71 -7.75 -3.60
N GLU A 130 -21.65 -7.33 -2.33
CA GLU A 130 -20.44 -7.45 -1.51
C GLU A 130 -19.85 -8.87 -1.64
N ALA A 131 -20.72 -9.87 -1.79
CA ALA A 131 -20.41 -11.26 -2.10
C ALA A 131 -19.57 -11.48 -3.40
N GLU A 132 -19.81 -10.77 -4.52
CA GLU A 132 -19.03 -10.96 -5.77
C GLU A 132 -17.60 -10.40 -5.64
N THR A 133 -17.44 -9.29 -4.92
CA THR A 133 -16.14 -8.67 -4.62
C THR A 133 -15.37 -9.48 -3.58
N GLU A 134 -16.08 -9.96 -2.55
CA GLU A 134 -15.56 -10.88 -1.54
C GLU A 134 -15.02 -12.16 -2.18
N HIS A 135 -15.79 -12.74 -3.10
CA HIS A 135 -15.40 -13.96 -3.78
C HIS A 135 -14.22 -13.75 -4.76
N ARG A 136 -14.11 -12.58 -5.39
CA ARG A 136 -13.04 -12.30 -6.36
C ARG A 136 -11.73 -11.88 -5.73
N THR A 137 -11.73 -10.94 -4.78
CA THR A 137 -10.51 -10.31 -4.25
C THR A 137 -9.96 -11.01 -3.00
N GLY A 138 -10.83 -11.60 -2.18
CA GLY A 138 -10.47 -12.25 -0.92
C GLY A 138 -9.92 -13.68 -1.06
N TYR A 139 -9.57 -14.28 0.08
CA TYR A 139 -9.18 -15.68 0.21
C TYR A 139 -10.12 -16.37 1.21
N PRO A 140 -11.32 -16.80 0.79
CA PRO A 140 -12.31 -17.40 1.69
C PRO A 140 -11.83 -18.73 2.31
N PRO A 141 -12.37 -19.13 3.48
CA PRO A 141 -13.28 -18.34 4.33
C PRO A 141 -12.60 -17.08 4.86
N LEU A 142 -13.35 -15.97 4.87
CA LEU A 142 -12.90 -14.67 5.38
C LEU A 142 -13.22 -14.57 6.88
N ASP A 143 -12.40 -13.83 7.62
CA ASP A 143 -12.56 -13.59 9.06
C ASP A 143 -12.66 -14.89 9.88
N THR A 144 -11.98 -15.95 9.42
CA THR A 144 -11.85 -17.26 10.07
C THR A 144 -10.37 -17.65 10.12
N PRO A 145 -9.84 -18.20 11.23
CA PRO A 145 -8.47 -18.68 11.32
C PRO A 145 -8.30 -19.97 10.52
N LYS A 146 -7.35 -19.95 9.58
CA LYS A 146 -6.99 -21.08 8.71
C LYS A 146 -5.60 -21.58 9.10
N PRO A 147 -5.43 -22.87 9.46
CA PRO A 147 -4.12 -23.39 9.80
C PRO A 147 -3.21 -23.40 8.57
N VAL A 148 -1.95 -22.97 8.76
CA VAL A 148 -0.89 -23.07 7.74
C VAL A 148 0.07 -24.19 8.07
N THR A 149 0.50 -24.21 9.32
CA THR A 149 1.39 -25.21 9.93
C THR A 149 1.22 -25.12 11.44
N GLU A 150 1.90 -25.97 12.20
CA GLU A 150 1.82 -25.97 13.65
C GLU A 150 2.10 -24.59 14.24
N GLY A 151 1.13 -24.09 15.03
CA GLY A 151 1.23 -22.79 15.70
C GLY A 151 1.10 -21.56 14.78
N VAL A 152 0.78 -21.71 13.49
CA VAL A 152 0.64 -20.58 12.55
C VAL A 152 -0.71 -20.64 11.83
N TYR A 153 -1.47 -19.55 11.94
CA TYR A 153 -2.78 -19.41 11.33
C TYR A 153 -2.90 -18.11 10.53
N LEU A 154 -3.71 -18.15 9.48
CA LEU A 154 -4.04 -16.99 8.65
C LEU A 154 -5.49 -16.59 8.83
N VAL A 155 -5.74 -15.29 8.90
CA VAL A 155 -7.08 -14.74 8.80
C VAL A 155 -7.06 -13.72 7.66
N ASP A 156 -7.72 -14.08 6.57
CA ASP A 156 -7.91 -13.18 5.45
C ASP A 156 -9.19 -12.37 5.68
N SER A 157 -9.11 -11.08 5.39
CA SER A 157 -10.22 -10.16 5.47
C SER A 157 -10.16 -9.19 4.30
N LEU A 158 -11.15 -8.32 4.21
CA LEU A 158 -11.16 -7.26 3.22
C LEU A 158 -10.93 -5.94 3.91
N LEU A 159 -10.16 -5.09 3.25
CA LEU A 159 -10.24 -3.69 3.60
C LEU A 159 -11.63 -3.23 3.20
N PRO A 160 -12.41 -2.67 4.13
CA PRO A 160 -13.57 -1.92 3.76
C PRO A 160 -13.05 -0.98 2.73
N ASN A 161 -13.66 -1.06 1.55
CA ASN A 161 -13.43 -0.01 0.65
C ASN A 161 -12.00 0.12 0.12
N ALA A 162 -11.35 -1.03 -0.13
CA ALA A 162 -10.31 -1.17 -1.15
C ALA A 162 -10.44 -2.51 -1.92
N PRO A 163 -10.08 -2.63 -3.22
CA PRO A 163 -10.17 -3.89 -3.97
C PRO A 163 -8.92 -4.75 -3.70
N VAL A 164 -8.57 -4.89 -2.42
CA VAL A 164 -7.38 -5.59 -1.94
C VAL A 164 -7.72 -6.28 -0.63
N SER A 165 -7.34 -7.55 -0.53
CA SER A 165 -7.42 -8.31 0.71
C SER A 165 -6.37 -7.84 1.70
N VAL A 166 -6.70 -7.86 2.99
CA VAL A 166 -5.72 -7.79 4.08
C VAL A 166 -5.64 -9.13 4.77
N ARG A 167 -4.51 -9.39 5.43
CA ARG A 167 -4.27 -10.63 6.13
C ARG A 167 -3.62 -10.37 7.46
N MET A 168 -4.22 -10.93 8.50
CA MET A 168 -3.64 -11.10 9.81
C MET A 168 -2.96 -12.46 9.87
N THR A 169 -1.79 -12.51 10.51
CA THR A 169 -1.17 -13.79 10.86
C THR A 169 -1.21 -13.96 12.36
N VAL A 170 -1.62 -15.13 12.82
CA VAL A 170 -1.69 -15.48 14.23
C VAL A 170 -0.62 -16.52 14.52
N LEU A 171 0.26 -16.19 15.47
CA LEU A 171 1.27 -17.10 15.99
C LEU A 171 0.86 -17.57 17.38
N LYS A 172 0.94 -18.88 17.62
CA LYS A 172 0.84 -19.45 18.96
C LYS A 172 2.23 -19.44 19.60
N MET A 173 2.33 -18.75 20.72
CA MET A 173 3.57 -18.55 21.47
C MET A 173 3.86 -19.76 22.38
N PRO A 174 5.11 -19.93 22.86
CA PRO A 174 5.48 -21.06 23.72
C PRO A 174 4.67 -21.17 25.03
N ASP A 175 4.17 -20.05 25.56
CA ASP A 175 3.29 -20.00 26.74
C ASP A 175 1.82 -20.35 26.43
N GLY A 176 1.52 -20.70 25.18
CA GLY A 176 0.18 -21.01 24.69
C GLY A 176 -0.64 -19.78 24.27
N GLY A 177 -0.16 -18.57 24.54
CA GLY A 177 -0.79 -17.32 24.15
C GLY A 177 -0.71 -17.06 22.64
N LEU A 178 -1.56 -16.15 22.16
CA LEU A 178 -1.60 -15.76 20.76
C LEU A 178 -1.03 -14.35 20.54
N LEU A 179 -0.22 -14.24 19.50
CA LEU A 179 0.22 -12.99 18.92
C LEU A 179 -0.51 -12.78 17.59
N LEU A 180 -1.19 -11.64 17.45
CA LEU A 180 -1.85 -11.22 16.21
C LEU A 180 -0.98 -10.16 15.51
N HIS A 181 -0.36 -10.57 14.40
CA HIS A 181 0.42 -9.70 13.53
C HIS A 181 -0.47 -9.09 12.46
N SER A 182 -0.46 -7.76 12.36
CA SER A 182 -1.30 -6.99 11.43
C SER A 182 -2.81 -7.33 11.58
N PRO A 183 -3.43 -7.04 12.74
CA PRO A 183 -4.83 -7.40 12.96
C PRO A 183 -5.78 -6.92 11.85
N THR A 184 -6.71 -7.80 11.46
CA THR A 184 -7.77 -7.50 10.47
C THR A 184 -9.05 -7.06 11.17
N ARG A 185 -10.13 -6.85 10.40
CA ARG A 185 -11.46 -6.50 10.92
C ARG A 185 -11.85 -7.36 12.12
N PHE A 186 -12.25 -6.71 13.20
CA PHE A 186 -12.71 -7.39 14.40
C PHE A 186 -14.14 -7.93 14.22
N THR A 187 -14.37 -9.17 14.66
CA THR A 187 -15.71 -9.69 14.92
C THR A 187 -15.69 -10.53 16.19
N ARG A 188 -16.83 -10.61 16.89
CA ARG A 188 -16.94 -11.47 18.08
C ARG A 188 -16.71 -12.95 17.75
N ALA A 189 -17.21 -13.40 16.60
CA ALA A 189 -17.04 -14.78 16.14
C ALA A 189 -15.56 -15.12 15.93
N LEU A 190 -14.82 -14.26 15.21
CA LEU A 190 -13.38 -14.44 15.02
C LEU A 190 -12.62 -14.46 16.34
N LYS A 191 -12.95 -13.55 17.28
CA LYS A 191 -12.34 -13.58 18.62
C LYS A 191 -12.59 -14.91 19.32
N THR A 192 -13.82 -15.43 19.31
CA THR A 192 -14.16 -16.72 19.92
C THR A 192 -13.39 -17.88 19.28
N GLU A 193 -13.28 -17.90 17.94
CA GLU A 193 -12.50 -18.93 17.23
C GLU A 193 -11.01 -18.87 17.57
N LEU A 194 -10.44 -17.67 17.71
CA LEU A 194 -9.05 -17.49 18.13
C LEU A 194 -8.84 -17.90 19.60
N GLU A 195 -9.74 -17.53 20.50
CA GLU A 195 -9.64 -17.89 21.92
C GLU A 195 -9.77 -19.41 22.16
N ALA A 196 -10.42 -20.13 21.25
CA ALA A 196 -10.40 -21.60 21.25
C ALA A 196 -9.01 -22.19 20.90
N ILE A 197 -8.16 -21.44 20.19
CA ILE A 197 -6.77 -21.83 19.89
C ILE A 197 -5.84 -21.48 21.07
N GLY A 198 -6.04 -20.31 21.68
CA GLY A 198 -5.28 -19.84 22.84
C GLY A 198 -5.66 -18.41 23.25
N PRO A 199 -5.28 -17.94 24.46
CA PRO A 199 -5.60 -16.60 24.92
C PRO A 199 -4.88 -15.53 24.09
N ILE A 200 -5.60 -14.49 23.68
CA ILE A 200 -5.01 -13.36 22.94
C ILE A 200 -4.15 -12.52 23.88
N ARG A 201 -2.83 -12.49 23.65
CA ARG A 201 -1.85 -11.80 24.52
C ARG A 201 -1.18 -10.62 23.87
N HIS A 202 -0.97 -10.65 22.54
CA HIS A 202 -0.17 -9.64 21.85
C HIS A 202 -0.84 -9.16 20.57
N LEU A 203 -0.87 -7.84 20.38
CA LEU A 203 -1.32 -7.19 19.15
C LEU A 203 -0.14 -6.42 18.55
N VAL A 204 0.20 -6.67 17.28
CA VAL A 204 1.36 -6.05 16.62
C VAL A 204 0.91 -5.18 15.44
N ALA A 205 1.28 -3.89 15.47
CA ALA A 205 1.30 -3.00 14.31
C ALA A 205 2.69 -3.02 13.68
N PRO A 206 2.91 -3.80 12.60
CA PRO A 206 4.23 -4.03 12.04
C PRO A 206 4.74 -2.87 11.19
N ASN A 207 3.89 -1.88 10.84
CA ASN A 207 4.30 -0.67 10.14
C ASN A 207 3.29 0.47 10.31
N ILE A 208 3.44 1.53 9.50
CA ILE A 208 2.67 2.78 9.56
C ILE A 208 1.21 2.68 9.09
N ALA A 209 0.83 1.58 8.44
CA ALA A 209 -0.48 1.35 7.84
C ALA A 209 -1.24 0.18 8.51
N HIS A 210 -0.54 -0.88 8.90
CA HIS A 210 -1.12 -2.11 9.45
C HIS A 210 -1.45 -2.04 10.96
N TRP A 211 -2.02 -0.92 11.39
CA TRP A 211 -2.52 -0.69 12.76
C TRP A 211 -4.03 -0.39 12.80
N THR A 212 -4.66 -0.15 11.64
CA THR A 212 -5.99 0.48 11.54
C THR A 212 -7.11 -0.26 12.25
N PHE A 213 -7.01 -1.59 12.37
CA PHE A 213 -8.02 -2.40 13.08
C PHE A 213 -7.66 -2.68 14.54
N MET A 214 -6.47 -2.27 15.02
CA MET A 214 -6.04 -2.60 16.37
C MET A 214 -6.91 -1.97 17.46
N LYS A 215 -7.58 -0.86 17.17
CA LYS A 215 -8.42 -0.17 18.15
C LYS A 215 -9.57 -1.07 18.63
N ASP A 216 -10.31 -1.68 17.70
CA ASP A 216 -11.41 -2.58 18.02
C ASP A 216 -10.92 -3.83 18.77
N TRP A 217 -9.75 -4.36 18.37
CA TRP A 217 -9.11 -5.48 19.08
C TRP A 217 -8.67 -5.12 20.50
N GLN A 218 -8.16 -3.90 20.73
CA GLN A 218 -7.79 -3.43 22.07
C GLN A 218 -9.01 -3.28 22.98
N GLU A 219 -10.12 -2.77 22.44
CA GLU A 219 -11.36 -2.65 23.21
C GLU A 219 -11.92 -4.03 23.59
N ALA A 220 -11.80 -5.01 22.71
CA ALA A 220 -12.24 -6.38 22.96
C ALA A 220 -11.25 -7.22 23.81
N CYS A 221 -9.96 -6.87 23.81
CA CYS A 221 -8.89 -7.56 24.52
C CYS A 221 -8.06 -6.55 25.32
N PRO A 222 -8.62 -5.94 26.39
CA PRO A 222 -7.98 -4.82 27.09
C PRO A 222 -6.62 -5.19 27.71
N ASP A 223 -6.44 -6.45 28.09
CA ASP A 223 -5.22 -6.99 28.70
C ASP A 223 -4.12 -7.35 27.67
N ALA A 224 -4.42 -7.29 26.37
CA ALA A 224 -3.44 -7.60 25.35
C ALA A 224 -2.36 -6.50 25.27
N THR A 225 -1.10 -6.91 25.30
CA THR A 225 0.05 -6.01 25.12
C THR A 225 0.18 -5.63 23.66
N THR A 226 0.42 -4.35 23.41
CA THR A 226 0.44 -3.77 22.06
C THR A 226 1.83 -3.31 21.67
N TRP A 227 2.25 -3.73 20.49
CA TRP A 227 3.60 -3.53 19.97
C TRP A 227 3.52 -2.76 18.65
N ALA A 228 4.39 -1.77 18.47
CA ALA A 228 4.39 -0.91 17.30
C ALA A 228 5.73 -0.87 16.60
N ALA A 229 5.73 -0.76 15.27
CA ALA A 229 6.91 -0.38 14.53
C ALA A 229 7.45 1.00 14.98
N PRO A 230 8.78 1.21 14.96
CA PRO A 230 9.39 2.48 15.32
C PRO A 230 8.78 3.67 14.56
N GLY A 231 8.45 4.73 15.29
CA GLY A 231 7.91 5.97 14.74
C GLY A 231 6.39 5.99 14.51
N LEU A 232 5.69 4.84 14.63
CA LEU A 232 4.23 4.79 14.47
C LEU A 232 3.51 5.70 15.47
N ARG A 233 3.91 5.65 16.75
CA ARG A 233 3.34 6.45 17.85
C ARG A 233 3.35 7.96 17.59
N GLY A 234 4.34 8.45 16.85
CA GLY A 234 4.49 9.87 16.52
C GLY A 234 3.49 10.37 15.48
N ARG A 235 2.79 9.49 14.76
CA ARG A 235 1.92 9.88 13.64
C ARG A 235 0.61 10.49 14.12
N GLY A 236 0.23 11.63 13.54
CA GLY A 236 -0.96 12.38 13.94
C GLY A 236 -2.27 11.59 13.85
N GLN A 237 -2.40 10.69 12.87
CA GLN A 237 -3.53 9.76 12.76
C GLN A 237 -3.63 8.76 13.92
N VAL A 238 -2.50 8.21 14.37
CA VAL A 238 -2.43 7.26 15.49
C VAL A 238 -2.72 7.97 16.81
N ARG A 239 -2.18 9.18 16.98
CA ARG A 239 -2.46 10.00 18.17
C ARG A 239 -3.93 10.38 18.28
N ARG A 240 -4.58 10.69 17.14
CA ARG A 240 -6.01 11.03 17.09
C ARG A 240 -6.94 9.83 17.25
N SER A 241 -6.49 8.61 16.98
CA SER A 241 -7.33 7.42 17.11
C SER A 241 -7.45 6.92 18.55
N GLY A 242 -6.67 7.47 19.49
CA GLY A 242 -6.62 6.98 20.87
C GLY A 242 -6.15 5.53 20.98
N LEU A 243 -5.31 5.08 20.02
CA LEU A 243 -4.71 3.76 20.04
C LEU A 243 -3.67 3.70 21.16
N ARG A 244 -3.79 2.71 22.06
CA ARG A 244 -2.74 2.43 23.05
C ARG A 244 -1.57 1.76 22.35
N LEU A 245 -0.34 2.16 22.62
CA LEU A 245 0.84 1.43 22.15
C LEU A 245 1.72 1.22 23.38
N ASP A 246 1.88 -0.02 23.83
CA ASP A 246 2.60 -0.29 25.08
C ASP A 246 4.11 -0.24 24.84
N PHE A 247 4.57 -0.79 23.71
CA PHE A 247 5.99 -0.87 23.36
C PHE A 247 6.24 -0.58 21.88
N ASP A 248 7.43 -0.06 21.58
CA ASP A 248 7.95 0.04 20.22
C ASP A 248 8.92 -1.13 19.97
N LEU A 249 8.82 -1.78 18.82
CA LEU A 249 9.63 -2.95 18.44
C LEU A 249 11.01 -2.52 17.95
N GLY A 250 12.04 -3.19 18.45
CA GLY A 250 13.43 -3.05 17.99
C GLY A 250 13.95 -4.33 17.35
N GLU A 251 15.26 -4.35 17.06
CA GLU A 251 15.95 -5.55 16.58
C GLU A 251 16.00 -6.65 17.65
N GLU A 252 16.02 -6.25 18.92
CA GLU A 252 15.88 -7.16 20.04
C GLU A 252 14.46 -7.71 20.11
N THR A 253 14.36 -9.03 20.28
CA THR A 253 13.07 -9.70 20.40
C THR A 253 12.54 -9.53 21.83
N PRO A 254 11.27 -9.14 22.01
CA PRO A 254 10.64 -9.09 23.32
C PRO A 254 10.77 -10.41 24.10
N ILE A 255 11.21 -10.32 25.36
CA ILE A 255 11.31 -11.46 26.30
C ILE A 255 10.01 -12.27 26.39
N PRO A 256 8.79 -11.66 26.43
CA PRO A 256 7.54 -12.41 26.49
C PRO A 256 7.32 -13.38 25.32
N TRP A 257 8.04 -13.21 24.21
CA TRP A 257 7.92 -14.09 23.05
C TRP A 257 8.76 -15.37 23.15
N GLY A 258 9.53 -15.55 24.23
CA GLY A 258 10.24 -16.78 24.54
C GLY A 258 11.30 -17.18 23.51
N GLY A 259 11.83 -16.23 22.74
CA GLY A 259 12.81 -16.48 21.68
C GLY A 259 12.26 -17.18 20.42
N ALA A 260 10.95 -17.42 20.34
CA ALA A 260 10.32 -18.09 19.19
C ALA A 260 10.33 -17.25 17.91
N ILE A 261 10.49 -15.93 18.04
CA ILE A 261 10.41 -14.96 16.96
C ILE A 261 11.74 -14.21 16.86
N GLU A 262 12.19 -13.92 15.64
CA GLU A 262 13.29 -13.00 15.37
C GLU A 262 12.76 -11.78 14.60
N ASN A 263 13.04 -10.57 15.10
CA ASN A 263 12.68 -9.33 14.41
C ASN A 263 13.78 -8.87 13.45
N VAL A 264 13.37 -8.37 12.30
CA VAL A 264 14.22 -7.66 11.35
C VAL A 264 13.55 -6.35 10.99
N LEU A 265 14.19 -5.23 11.32
CA LEU A 265 13.69 -3.90 10.98
C LEU A 265 14.13 -3.55 9.56
N VAL A 266 13.17 -3.19 8.72
CA VAL A 266 13.42 -2.66 7.38
C VAL A 266 13.09 -1.17 7.37
N PRO A 267 14.12 -0.30 7.44
CA PRO A 267 13.89 1.13 7.50
C PRO A 267 13.55 1.74 6.13
N GLY A 268 12.92 2.91 6.18
CA GLY A 268 12.72 3.78 5.02
C GLY A 268 12.72 5.26 5.41
N GLY A 269 12.46 6.09 4.42
CA GLY A 269 12.34 7.54 4.56
C GLY A 269 11.14 7.99 5.40
N ALA A 270 11.19 9.24 5.87
CA ALA A 270 10.08 9.88 6.59
C ALA A 270 9.52 9.07 7.77
N GLY A 271 10.40 8.39 8.51
CA GLY A 271 10.03 7.58 9.67
C GLY A 271 9.24 6.31 9.33
N PHE A 272 9.35 5.81 8.09
CA PHE A 272 8.84 4.49 7.72
C PHE A 272 9.75 3.40 8.31
N HIS A 273 9.14 2.41 8.96
CA HIS A 273 9.74 1.13 9.29
C HIS A 273 8.70 0.04 9.06
N GLU A 274 9.14 -1.07 8.50
CA GLU A 274 8.42 -2.34 8.57
C GLU A 274 9.20 -3.30 9.47
N VAL A 275 8.52 -3.89 10.45
CA VAL A 275 9.08 -4.92 11.33
C VAL A 275 8.68 -6.28 10.77
N ALA A 276 9.63 -6.93 10.11
CA ALA A 276 9.47 -8.31 9.67
C ALA A 276 9.72 -9.25 10.86
N MET A 277 8.90 -10.30 10.97
CA MET A 277 8.94 -11.24 12.10
C MET A 277 9.15 -12.66 11.59
N PHE A 278 10.24 -13.30 11.99
CA PHE A 278 10.55 -14.67 11.60
C PHE A 278 10.24 -15.64 12.75
N HIS A 279 9.21 -16.47 12.57
CA HIS A 279 8.85 -17.51 13.50
C HIS A 279 9.78 -18.71 13.30
N ARG A 280 10.73 -18.89 14.23
CA ARG A 280 11.80 -19.89 14.12
C ARG A 280 11.29 -21.33 14.04
N PRO A 281 10.34 -21.79 14.91
CA PRO A 281 9.90 -23.18 14.92
C PRO A 281 9.31 -23.63 13.58
N SER A 282 8.50 -22.78 12.94
CA SER A 282 7.84 -23.10 11.68
C SER A 282 8.59 -22.63 10.43
N ARG A 283 9.73 -21.95 10.61
CA ARG A 283 10.49 -21.27 9.55
C ARG A 283 9.63 -20.36 8.67
N THR A 284 8.70 -19.65 9.29
CA THR A 284 7.75 -18.75 8.59
C THR A 284 8.16 -17.30 8.79
N LEU A 285 8.40 -16.57 7.70
CA LEU A 285 8.63 -15.14 7.73
C LEU A 285 7.31 -14.39 7.53
N LEU A 286 7.03 -13.42 8.40
CA LEU A 286 5.91 -12.49 8.31
C LEU A 286 6.39 -11.14 7.80
N LEU A 287 5.72 -10.63 6.77
CA LEU A 287 5.90 -9.32 6.17
C LEU A 287 4.54 -8.62 6.05
N THR A 288 4.56 -7.37 5.63
CA THR A 288 3.37 -6.62 5.22
C THR A 288 3.53 -6.06 3.82
N ASP A 289 4.08 -4.85 3.68
CA ASP A 289 4.06 -4.10 2.42
C ASP A 289 5.36 -4.23 1.62
N LEU A 290 6.40 -4.85 2.19
CA LEU A 290 7.64 -5.19 1.48
C LEU A 290 7.45 -6.19 0.34
N VAL A 291 6.34 -6.93 0.34
CA VAL A 291 5.92 -7.79 -0.77
C VAL A 291 4.41 -7.64 -0.97
N ILE A 292 4.01 -7.18 -2.15
CA ILE A 292 2.60 -7.15 -2.59
C ILE A 292 2.49 -8.03 -3.82
N ASN A 293 1.75 -9.13 -3.71
CA ASN A 293 1.75 -10.20 -4.71
C ASN A 293 0.35 -10.49 -5.26
N MET A 294 -0.19 -9.55 -6.03
CA MET A 294 -1.57 -9.59 -6.50
C MET A 294 -1.76 -10.55 -7.67
N GLU A 295 -2.74 -11.43 -7.58
CA GLU A 295 -3.13 -12.28 -8.70
C GLU A 295 -4.02 -11.48 -9.66
N GLU A 296 -3.61 -11.30 -10.92
CA GLU A 296 -4.38 -10.49 -11.88
C GLU A 296 -5.84 -10.95 -12.03
N ARG A 297 -6.09 -12.26 -11.97
CA ARG A 297 -7.44 -12.86 -12.03
C ARG A 297 -8.36 -12.39 -10.91
N LYS A 298 -7.80 -12.03 -9.75
CA LYS A 298 -8.53 -11.53 -8.57
C LYS A 298 -8.73 -10.00 -8.61
N LEU A 299 -8.08 -9.30 -9.53
CA LEU A 299 -8.20 -7.84 -9.66
C LEU A 299 -9.32 -7.45 -10.65
N PRO A 300 -10.00 -6.32 -10.38
CA PRO A 300 -10.83 -5.64 -11.36
C PRO A 300 -10.05 -5.36 -12.65
N LEU A 301 -10.69 -5.54 -13.81
CA LEU A 301 -10.05 -5.39 -15.13
C LEU A 301 -9.28 -4.07 -15.30
N PRO A 302 -9.79 -2.90 -14.88
CA PRO A 302 -9.07 -1.64 -15.05
C PRO A 302 -7.76 -1.55 -14.23
N LEU A 303 -7.66 -2.30 -13.13
CA LEU A 303 -6.50 -2.26 -12.24
C LEU A 303 -5.35 -3.17 -12.70
N ARG A 304 -5.64 -4.19 -13.51
CA ARG A 304 -4.63 -5.16 -13.99
C ARG A 304 -3.42 -4.50 -14.67
N PRO A 305 -3.58 -3.61 -15.68
CA PRO A 305 -2.42 -2.98 -16.32
C PRO A 305 -1.62 -2.10 -15.35
N ILE A 306 -2.28 -1.46 -14.38
CA ILE A 306 -1.64 -0.58 -13.39
C ILE A 306 -0.78 -1.41 -12.44
N VAL A 307 -1.33 -2.48 -11.87
CA VAL A 307 -0.60 -3.37 -10.94
C VAL A 307 0.57 -4.06 -11.65
N ARG A 308 0.40 -4.44 -12.93
CA ARG A 308 1.47 -4.99 -13.77
C ARG A 308 2.59 -3.98 -13.99
N LEU A 309 2.27 -2.74 -14.34
CA LEU A 309 3.25 -1.65 -14.49
C LEU A 309 4.01 -1.39 -13.18
N PHE A 310 3.35 -1.51 -12.04
CA PHE A 310 3.98 -1.35 -10.73
C PHE A 310 4.89 -2.52 -10.36
N GLY A 311 4.75 -3.67 -11.03
CA GLY A 311 5.48 -4.90 -10.74
C GLY A 311 4.97 -5.60 -9.48
N SER A 312 3.71 -5.37 -9.10
CA SER A 312 3.09 -5.95 -7.89
C SER A 312 2.25 -7.20 -8.19
N THR A 313 2.42 -7.79 -9.37
CA THR A 313 1.70 -8.99 -9.81
C THR A 313 2.42 -10.27 -9.41
N ALA A 314 1.66 -11.29 -9.02
CA ALA A 314 2.16 -12.63 -8.78
C ALA A 314 2.81 -13.27 -10.02
N PRO A 315 3.83 -14.14 -9.85
CA PRO A 315 4.36 -14.67 -8.58
C PRO A 315 5.51 -13.87 -7.94
N ASP A 316 6.05 -12.86 -8.62
CA ASP A 316 7.27 -12.13 -8.22
C ASP A 316 6.99 -10.67 -7.85
N GLY A 317 5.84 -10.46 -7.22
CA GLY A 317 5.30 -9.15 -6.88
C GLY A 317 6.22 -8.38 -5.94
N MET A 318 6.36 -7.08 -6.22
CA MET A 318 7.14 -6.11 -5.47
C MET A 318 6.22 -5.04 -4.87
N PRO A 319 6.69 -4.25 -3.89
CA PRO A 319 5.98 -3.06 -3.45
C PRO A 319 5.75 -2.09 -4.61
N PRO A 320 4.68 -1.28 -4.56
CA PRO A 320 4.44 -0.24 -5.55
C PRO A 320 5.60 0.77 -5.60
N PRO A 321 5.81 1.45 -6.74
CA PRO A 321 6.96 2.32 -6.95
C PRO A 321 7.19 3.37 -5.85
N TYR A 322 6.11 3.97 -5.32
CA TYR A 322 6.22 4.98 -4.26
C TYR A 322 6.83 4.40 -2.98
N LEU A 323 6.43 3.18 -2.58
CA LEU A 323 6.96 2.55 -1.38
C LEU A 323 8.40 2.11 -1.58
N ARG A 324 8.75 1.61 -2.78
CA ARG A 324 10.15 1.35 -3.14
C ARG A 324 11.00 2.62 -3.02
N ALA A 325 10.50 3.77 -3.46
CA ALA A 325 11.21 5.04 -3.34
C ALA A 325 11.43 5.43 -1.87
N VAL A 326 10.41 5.31 -1.02
CA VAL A 326 10.51 5.57 0.43
C VAL A 326 11.56 4.68 1.07
N VAL A 327 11.55 3.37 0.81
CA VAL A 327 12.56 2.44 1.37
C VAL A 327 13.95 2.76 0.83
N LYS A 328 14.09 3.08 -0.45
CA LYS A 328 15.37 3.47 -1.08
C LYS A 328 15.99 4.74 -0.51
N TRP A 329 15.24 5.60 0.19
CA TRP A 329 15.86 6.74 0.91
C TRP A 329 16.83 6.29 2.01
N ARG A 330 16.63 5.08 2.57
CA ARG A 330 17.56 4.44 3.51
C ARG A 330 18.15 3.16 2.92
N HIS A 331 18.51 3.21 1.63
CA HIS A 331 18.88 2.04 0.83
C HIS A 331 19.92 1.14 1.49
N ALA A 332 21.03 1.67 2.02
CA ALA A 332 22.10 0.85 2.57
C ALA A 332 21.62 -0.02 3.75
N GLU A 333 20.82 0.56 4.65
CA GLU A 333 20.29 -0.15 5.81
C GLU A 333 19.18 -1.11 5.44
N ALA A 334 18.26 -0.68 4.56
CA ALA A 334 17.19 -1.51 4.04
C ALA A 334 17.70 -2.70 3.22
N SER A 335 18.78 -2.52 2.45
CA SER A 335 19.45 -3.57 1.69
C SER A 335 20.07 -4.62 2.61
N ARG A 336 20.79 -4.21 3.67
CA ARG A 336 21.30 -5.14 4.69
C ARG A 336 20.18 -5.93 5.37
N ALA A 337 19.07 -5.26 5.69
CA ALA A 337 17.90 -5.92 6.26
C ALA A 337 17.29 -6.93 5.28
N ALA A 338 17.17 -6.58 4.00
CA ALA A 338 16.69 -7.49 2.95
C ALA A 338 17.59 -8.73 2.78
N SER A 339 18.91 -8.56 2.77
CA SER A 339 19.86 -9.68 2.75
C SER A 339 19.70 -10.58 3.97
N ARG A 340 19.53 -10.00 5.18
CA ARG A 340 19.24 -10.76 6.40
C ARG A 340 17.94 -11.55 6.28
N LEU A 341 16.86 -10.95 5.75
CA LEU A 341 15.58 -11.64 5.55
C LEU A 341 15.71 -12.87 4.65
N VAL A 342 16.49 -12.78 3.56
CA VAL A 342 16.75 -13.91 2.67
C VAL A 342 17.64 -14.96 3.35
N ALA A 343 18.64 -14.52 4.12
CA ALA A 343 19.57 -15.38 4.86
C ALA A 343 18.93 -16.15 6.02
N LEU A 344 17.75 -15.75 6.50
CA LEU A 344 16.95 -16.56 7.42
C LEU A 344 16.47 -17.87 6.79
N HIS A 345 16.56 -17.99 5.46
CA HIS A 345 16.12 -19.14 4.67
C HIS A 345 14.67 -19.58 5.01
N PRO A 346 13.68 -18.67 4.96
CA PRO A 346 12.31 -19.03 5.30
C PRO A 346 11.77 -20.10 4.35
N GLU A 347 11.07 -21.08 4.90
CA GLU A 347 10.32 -22.07 4.12
C GLU A 347 9.05 -21.41 3.54
N ARG A 348 8.41 -20.56 4.35
CA ARG A 348 7.17 -19.84 4.04
C ARG A 348 7.37 -18.35 4.22
N VAL A 349 6.77 -17.55 3.35
CA VAL A 349 6.70 -16.09 3.54
C VAL A 349 5.28 -15.63 3.40
N ILE A 350 4.73 -15.11 4.49
CA ILE A 350 3.36 -14.61 4.59
C ILE A 350 3.40 -13.09 4.61
N PHE A 351 2.58 -12.48 3.76
CA PHE A 351 2.39 -11.03 3.71
C PHE A 351 0.92 -10.63 3.60
N ALA A 352 0.64 -9.36 3.86
CA ALA A 352 -0.70 -8.83 4.05
C ALA A 352 -1.56 -8.86 2.77
N HIS A 353 -0.94 -8.79 1.59
CA HIS A 353 -1.65 -8.53 0.33
C HIS A 353 -1.31 -9.54 -0.77
N GLY A 354 -2.35 -10.24 -1.24
CA GLY A 354 -2.23 -11.18 -2.35
C GLY A 354 -1.77 -12.59 -1.95
N ARG A 355 -1.21 -13.32 -2.92
CA ARG A 355 -0.86 -14.73 -2.75
C ARG A 355 0.51 -14.86 -2.11
N TRP A 356 0.56 -15.44 -0.90
CA TRP A 356 1.79 -15.64 -0.14
C TRP A 356 2.63 -16.82 -0.66
N PHE A 357 3.87 -16.95 -0.18
CA PHE A 357 4.80 -18.00 -0.62
C PHE A 357 4.71 -19.21 0.31
N GLU A 358 4.01 -20.25 -0.17
CA GLU A 358 3.72 -21.48 0.57
C GLU A 358 4.93 -22.40 0.76
N ARG A 359 5.85 -22.36 -0.20
CA ARG A 359 7.08 -23.16 -0.25
C ARG A 359 8.18 -22.34 -0.92
N ASP A 360 9.42 -22.80 -0.79
CA ASP A 360 10.59 -22.16 -1.38
C ASP A 360 10.68 -20.66 -1.05
N GLY A 361 10.25 -20.30 0.17
CA GLY A 361 10.04 -18.92 0.59
C GLY A 361 11.25 -18.03 0.34
N ALA A 362 12.46 -18.49 0.68
CA ALA A 362 13.70 -17.76 0.42
C ALA A 362 13.95 -17.45 -1.07
N ALA A 363 13.63 -18.39 -1.97
CA ALA A 363 13.82 -18.21 -3.41
C ALA A 363 12.82 -17.20 -3.99
N HIS A 364 11.55 -17.31 -3.60
CA HIS A 364 10.52 -16.33 -3.96
C HIS A 364 10.84 -14.95 -3.39
N LEU A 365 11.25 -14.88 -2.13
CA LEU A 365 11.59 -13.64 -1.44
C LEU A 365 12.74 -12.92 -2.14
N ARG A 366 13.79 -13.64 -2.55
CA ARG A 366 14.90 -13.07 -3.34
C ARG A 366 14.40 -12.38 -4.61
N ARG A 367 13.45 -12.99 -5.33
CA ARG A 367 12.86 -12.37 -6.53
C ARG A 367 12.04 -11.13 -6.18
N SER A 368 11.20 -11.19 -5.16
CA SER A 368 10.39 -10.04 -4.72
C SER A 368 11.19 -8.90 -4.09
N LEU A 369 12.38 -9.17 -3.55
CA LEU A 369 13.29 -8.17 -2.97
C LEU A 369 14.44 -7.77 -3.91
N ARG A 370 14.47 -8.23 -5.16
CA ARG A 370 15.52 -7.91 -6.15
C ARG A 370 15.77 -6.42 -6.37
N TRP A 371 14.79 -5.57 -6.06
CA TRP A 371 14.89 -4.12 -6.17
C TRP A 371 15.67 -3.46 -5.03
N LEU A 372 15.99 -4.23 -3.99
CA LEU A 372 16.63 -3.81 -2.74
C LEU A 372 17.90 -4.64 -2.41
N LEU A 373 17.99 -5.88 -2.89
CA LEU A 373 19.17 -6.73 -2.70
C LEU A 373 20.37 -6.23 -3.54
N PRO A 374 21.61 -6.50 -3.08
CA PRO A 374 22.81 -6.35 -3.90
C PRO A 374 22.70 -7.16 -5.21
N GLU A 375 23.32 -6.69 -6.30
CA GLU A 375 23.20 -7.33 -7.62
C GLU A 375 23.59 -8.82 -7.62
N GLU A 376 24.61 -9.19 -6.85
CA GLU A 376 25.09 -10.58 -6.74
C GLU A 376 24.04 -11.50 -6.09
N GLU A 377 23.35 -11.01 -5.07
CA GLU A 377 22.31 -11.75 -4.35
C GLU A 377 20.98 -11.77 -5.10
N ALA A 378 20.74 -10.80 -5.99
CA ALA A 378 19.52 -10.69 -6.78
C ALA A 378 19.49 -11.66 -7.98
N ARG A 379 20.64 -12.19 -8.41
CA ARG A 379 20.72 -13.13 -9.54
C ARG A 379 20.08 -14.48 -9.18
N PRO A 380 19.35 -15.12 -10.10
CA PRO A 380 18.88 -16.49 -9.89
C PRO A 380 20.08 -17.43 -9.72
N VAL A 381 20.00 -18.35 -8.76
CA VAL A 381 20.99 -19.43 -8.63
C VAL A 381 20.88 -20.33 -9.86
N VAL A 382 21.85 -20.22 -10.78
CA VAL A 382 21.98 -21.17 -11.88
C VAL A 382 22.52 -22.46 -11.28
N VAL A 383 21.67 -23.46 -11.09
CA VAL A 383 22.13 -24.81 -10.76
C VAL A 383 22.85 -25.32 -12.01
N GLY A 384 24.19 -25.32 -11.96
CA GLY A 384 25.02 -25.86 -13.04
C GLY A 384 24.67 -27.32 -13.28
N GLY A 385 24.00 -27.61 -14.39
CA GLY A 385 23.87 -28.97 -14.88
C GLY A 385 25.25 -29.49 -15.24
N ALA A 386 25.77 -30.43 -14.44
CA ALA A 386 26.92 -31.22 -14.83
C ALA A 386 26.52 -32.02 -16.08
N ALA A 387 27.03 -31.60 -17.24
CA ALA A 387 27.02 -32.44 -18.43
C ALA A 387 27.89 -33.66 -18.13
N MET A 388 27.26 -34.83 -18.04
CA MET A 388 27.95 -36.11 -18.03
C MET A 388 28.72 -36.25 -19.35
N PRO A 389 30.03 -36.58 -19.32
CA PRO A 389 30.79 -36.78 -20.54
C PRO A 389 30.26 -38.02 -21.26
N ALA A 390 29.91 -37.87 -22.55
CA ALA A 390 29.65 -38.99 -23.43
C ALA A 390 30.92 -39.85 -23.50
N GLY A 391 30.79 -41.15 -23.18
CA GLY A 391 31.88 -42.11 -23.27
C GLY A 391 32.36 -42.30 -24.72
N PRO A 392 33.62 -42.69 -24.93
CA PRO A 392 34.17 -42.85 -26.27
C PRO A 392 33.56 -44.08 -26.93
N GLY A 393 33.16 -43.92 -28.20
CA GLY A 393 32.81 -44.99 -29.11
C GLY A 393 34.02 -45.58 -29.82
#